data_AF-A0A2A2EKK6-F1
#
_entry.id   AF-A0A2A2EKK6-F1
#
_cell.length_a   1.000
_cell.length_b   1.000
_cell.length_c   1.000
_cell.angle_alpha   90.00
_cell.angle_beta   90.00
_cell.angle_gamma   90.00
#
_symmetry.space_group_name_H-M   'P 1'
#
loop_
_entity.id
_entity.type
_entity.pdbx_description
1 polymer ?
#
loop_
_entity_poly.entity_id
_entity_poly.type
_entity_poly.pdbx_seq_one_letter_code
_entity_poly.pdbx_strand_id
1 'polypeptide(L)'
;MANAASATYYPISSGVIENGYYRGSYTAAAKRSYITLSSMSHTTKCYAKQDGHSTEASSVGNPGMGCSAVQTGTDLTVGDYVRYVVS
;
A
#
# COMPACT_ATOMS: atom_id res chain seq x y z
N MET A 1 4.24 -17.97 13.99
CA MET A 1 2.89 -17.57 13.57
C MET A 1 3.03 -16.27 12.81
N ALA A 2 2.92 -16.31 11.48
CA ALA A 2 2.81 -15.10 10.69
C ALA A 2 1.35 -14.64 10.83
N ASN A 3 1.10 -13.57 11.56
CA ASN A 3 -0.25 -13.04 11.70
C ASN A 3 -0.58 -12.32 10.39
N ALA A 4 -1.56 -12.84 9.66
CA ALA A 4 -2.08 -12.13 8.50
C ALA A 4 -2.58 -10.75 8.93
N ALA A 5 -2.15 -9.71 8.23
CA ALA A 5 -2.46 -8.33 8.56
C ALA A 5 -2.84 -7.55 7.32
N SER A 6 -3.82 -6.66 7.43
CA SER A 6 -4.18 -5.77 6.34
C SER A 6 -4.65 -4.44 6.90
N ALA A 7 -4.38 -3.37 6.16
CA ALA A 7 -4.95 -2.06 6.44
C ALA A 7 -5.16 -1.31 5.14
N THR A 8 -6.18 -0.44 5.13
CA THR A 8 -6.49 0.48 4.04
C THR A 8 -6.45 1.89 4.59
N TYR A 9 -5.76 2.78 3.89
CA TYR A 9 -5.62 4.19 4.24
C TYR A 9 -6.21 5.04 3.13
N TYR A 10 -7.04 6.00 3.53
CA TYR A 10 -7.80 6.89 2.67
C TYR A 10 -7.05 8.21 2.43
N PRO A 11 -7.51 9.04 1.48
CA PRO A 11 -6.78 10.21 1.04
C PRO A 11 -6.58 11.24 2.17
N ILE A 12 -5.56 12.09 2.03
CA ILE A 12 -5.09 13.01 3.08
C ILE A 12 -4.53 12.26 4.30
N SER A 13 -3.77 11.19 4.04
CA SER A 13 -3.08 10.47 5.10
C SER A 13 -1.69 10.01 4.66
N SER A 14 -0.76 10.01 5.61
CA SER A 14 0.57 9.43 5.44
C SER A 14 1.04 8.89 6.79
N GLY A 15 1.93 7.90 6.74
CA GLY A 15 2.39 7.28 7.96
C GLY A 15 3.38 6.16 7.74
N VAL A 16 3.84 5.63 8.86
CA VAL A 16 4.72 4.46 8.92
C VAL A 16 3.87 3.24 9.28
N ILE A 17 4.15 2.12 8.64
CA ILE A 17 3.58 0.82 8.96
C ILE A 17 4.68 0.06 9.68
N GLU A 18 4.46 -0.32 10.93
CA GLU A 18 5.44 -1.09 11.70
C GLU A 18 4.72 -2.14 12.53
N ASN A 19 5.10 -3.40 12.32
CA ASN A 19 4.67 -4.55 13.08
C ASN A 19 5.82 -5.55 13.01
N GLY A 20 6.13 -6.31 14.06
CA GLY A 20 7.45 -6.96 14.25
C GLY A 20 8.07 -7.75 13.08
N TYR A 21 7.29 -8.16 12.07
CA TYR A 21 7.74 -8.90 10.88
C TYR A 21 7.62 -8.14 9.55
N TYR A 22 7.05 -6.93 9.54
CA TYR A 22 6.93 -6.08 8.36
C TYR A 22 6.98 -4.59 8.71
N ARG A 23 7.66 -3.82 7.86
CA ARG A 23 7.84 -2.38 8.03
C ARG A 23 7.71 -1.66 6.71
N GLY A 24 7.15 -0.46 6.71
CA GLY A 24 6.98 0.30 5.50
C GLY A 24 6.45 1.70 5.75
N SER A 25 6.04 2.34 4.67
CA SER A 25 5.42 3.66 4.73
C SER A 25 4.38 3.79 3.64
N TYR A 26 3.40 4.66 3.87
CA TYR A 26 2.38 4.97 2.90
C TYR A 26 2.11 6.48 2.84
N THR A 27 1.62 6.90 1.68
CA THR A 27 1.12 8.23 1.41
C THR A 27 -0.10 8.09 0.50
N ALA A 28 -1.28 8.45 0.99
CA ALA A 28 -2.48 8.63 0.19
C ALA A 28 -2.77 10.13 0.10
N ALA A 29 -2.27 10.77 -0.96
CA ALA A 29 -2.38 12.19 -1.20
C ALA A 29 -3.21 12.49 -2.45
N ALA A 30 -3.57 13.77 -2.63
CA ALA A 30 -4.45 14.27 -3.70
C ALA A 30 -4.05 13.88 -5.12
N LYS A 31 -2.77 13.64 -5.37
CA LYS A 31 -2.29 13.33 -6.73
C LYS A 31 -1.45 12.06 -6.75
N ARG A 32 -1.33 11.38 -5.60
CA ARG A 32 -0.45 10.23 -5.47
C ARG A 32 -0.86 9.33 -4.32
N SER A 33 -1.14 8.08 -4.66
CA SER A 33 -1.20 6.97 -3.73
C SER A 33 0.09 6.18 -3.84
N TYR A 34 0.80 6.01 -2.74
CA TYR A 34 2.06 5.30 -2.66
C TYR A 34 2.12 4.47 -1.40
N ILE A 35 2.58 3.23 -1.54
CA ILE A 35 2.89 2.36 -0.41
C ILE A 35 4.13 1.55 -0.72
N THR A 36 4.98 1.39 0.29
CA THR A 36 6.10 0.45 0.29
C THR A 36 6.07 -0.33 1.59
N LEU A 37 6.30 -1.63 1.51
CA LEU A 37 6.27 -2.52 2.65
C LEU A 37 7.32 -3.61 2.50
N SER A 38 8.35 -3.59 3.35
CA SER A 38 9.29 -4.69 3.54
C SER A 38 8.69 -5.73 4.49
N SER A 39 8.72 -6.99 4.10
CA SER A 39 8.14 -8.10 4.87
C SER A 39 8.92 -9.38 4.60
N MET A 40 8.97 -10.26 5.61
CA MET A 40 9.50 -11.63 5.44
C MET A 40 8.47 -12.58 4.80
N SER A 41 7.21 -12.16 4.63
CA SER A 41 6.14 -12.96 4.03
C SER A 41 6.22 -13.00 2.49
N HIS A 42 5.95 -14.19 1.94
CA HIS A 42 5.91 -14.53 0.52
C HIS A 42 4.67 -14.00 -0.21
N THR A 43 3.70 -13.45 0.52
CA THR A 43 2.39 -13.10 -0.02
C THR A 43 2.00 -11.66 0.28
N THR A 44 2.99 -10.83 0.64
CA THR A 44 2.76 -9.42 0.92
C THR A 44 2.28 -8.72 -0.34
N LYS A 45 1.08 -8.13 -0.34
CA LYS A 45 0.52 -7.38 -1.47
C LYS A 45 0.33 -5.93 -1.11
N CYS A 46 0.70 -5.06 -2.03
CA CYS A 46 0.53 -3.62 -1.94
C CYS A 46 -0.45 -3.19 -3.04
N TYR A 47 -1.32 -2.24 -2.71
CA TYR A 47 -2.28 -1.65 -3.63
C TYR A 47 -2.24 -0.12 -3.47
N ALA A 48 -2.32 0.59 -4.58
CA ALA A 48 -2.46 2.03 -4.63
C ALA A 48 -3.55 2.35 -5.66
N LYS A 49 -4.56 3.10 -5.25
CA LYS A 49 -5.66 3.57 -6.09
C LYS A 49 -5.64 5.10 -6.14
N GLN A 50 -5.75 5.66 -7.34
CA GLN A 50 -5.98 7.08 -7.58
C GLN A 50 -7.08 7.27 -8.63
N ASP A 51 -7.68 8.46 -8.60
CA ASP A 51 -8.54 9.02 -9.62
C ASP A 51 -7.87 9.00 -11.01
N GLY A 52 -8.69 9.05 -12.05
CA GLY A 52 -8.20 8.95 -13.43
C GLY A 52 -7.77 7.54 -13.87
N HIS A 53 -7.73 6.57 -12.95
CA HIS A 53 -7.47 5.17 -13.28
C HIS A 53 -8.71 4.31 -13.04
N SER A 54 -8.97 3.33 -13.89
CA SER A 54 -10.07 2.37 -13.70
C SER A 54 -9.72 1.29 -12.68
N THR A 55 -8.48 0.82 -12.68
CA THR A 55 -7.95 -0.19 -11.73
C THR A 55 -6.91 0.41 -10.79
N GLU A 56 -6.65 -0.25 -9.67
CA GLU A 56 -5.54 0.05 -8.77
C GLU A 56 -4.20 -0.47 -9.32
N ALA A 57 -3.12 0.24 -9.03
CA ALA A 57 -1.79 -0.31 -9.14
C ALA A 57 -1.58 -1.33 -8.02
N SER A 58 -1.03 -2.50 -8.33
CA SER A 58 -0.76 -3.53 -7.34
C SER A 58 0.59 -4.20 -7.55
N SER A 59 1.15 -4.71 -6.46
CA SER A 59 2.42 -5.44 -6.47
C SER A 59 2.40 -6.53 -5.39
N VAL A 60 3.00 -7.66 -5.71
CA VAL A 60 3.20 -8.78 -4.77
C VAL A 60 4.68 -8.86 -4.46
N GLY A 61 4.98 -8.86 -3.17
CA GLY A 61 6.33 -8.87 -2.64
C GLY A 61 6.90 -10.26 -2.48
N ASN A 62 8.18 -10.38 -2.82
CA ASN A 62 8.97 -11.59 -2.59
C ASN A 62 9.57 -11.60 -1.17
N PRO A 63 9.93 -12.78 -0.64
CA PRO A 63 10.55 -12.91 0.67
C PRO A 63 11.78 -12.01 0.81
N GLY A 64 11.82 -11.19 1.87
CA GLY A 64 12.95 -10.30 2.15
C GLY A 64 13.02 -9.04 1.29
N MET A 65 12.21 -8.92 0.23
CA MET A 65 12.15 -7.72 -0.63
C MET A 65 10.89 -6.88 -0.39
N GLY A 66 9.78 -7.50 0.05
CA GLY A 66 8.53 -6.77 0.27
C GLY A 66 7.83 -6.31 -1.02
N CYS A 67 6.78 -5.49 -0.90
CA CYS A 67 6.01 -4.95 -2.03
C CYS A 67 6.04 -3.42 -2.09
N SER A 68 5.77 -2.87 -3.27
CA SER A 68 5.51 -1.44 -3.41
C SER A 68 4.50 -1.18 -4.52
N ALA A 69 3.58 -0.25 -4.30
CA ALA A 69 2.61 0.18 -5.30
C ALA A 69 2.56 1.71 -5.33
N VAL A 70 2.52 2.26 -6.54
CA VAL A 70 2.38 3.69 -6.77
C VAL A 70 1.36 3.91 -7.88
N GLN A 71 0.45 4.84 -7.65
CA GLN A 71 -0.43 5.36 -8.69
C GLN A 71 -0.49 6.88 -8.54
N THR A 72 -0.44 7.57 -9.68
CA THR A 72 -0.50 9.03 -9.75
C THR A 72 -1.82 9.43 -10.38
N GLY A 73 -2.53 10.31 -9.69
CA GLY A 73 -3.83 10.83 -10.08
C GLY A 73 -3.77 12.29 -10.51
N THR A 74 -4.96 12.90 -10.62
CA THR A 74 -5.15 14.30 -10.99
C THR A 74 -5.70 15.12 -9.83
N ASP A 75 -6.69 14.61 -9.11
CA ASP A 75 -7.42 15.26 -8.03
C ASP A 75 -7.71 14.29 -6.87
N LEU A 76 -7.86 14.84 -5.65
CA LEU A 76 -8.26 14.04 -4.49
C LEU A 76 -9.73 13.62 -4.64
N THR A 77 -9.99 12.33 -4.85
CA THR A 77 -11.37 11.83 -4.98
C THR A 77 -11.74 10.87 -3.87
N VAL A 78 -13.04 10.84 -3.56
CA VAL A 78 -13.63 9.82 -2.69
C VAL A 78 -13.45 8.47 -3.38
N GLY A 79 -12.49 7.68 -2.90
CA GLY A 79 -12.12 6.40 -3.50
C GLY A 79 -10.63 6.20 -3.71
N ASP A 80 -9.78 7.24 -3.59
CA ASP A 80 -8.33 7.01 -3.58
C ASP A 80 -7.93 6.31 -2.28
N TYR A 81 -6.99 5.38 -2.36
CA TYR A 81 -6.52 4.68 -1.18
C TYR A 81 -5.16 4.03 -1.42
N VAL A 82 -4.55 3.62 -0.32
CA VAL A 82 -3.45 2.65 -0.31
C VAL A 82 -3.80 1.52 0.63
N ARG A 83 -3.51 0.29 0.22
CA ARG A 83 -3.81 -0.92 1.00
C ARG A 83 -2.62 -1.86 1.01
N TYR A 84 -2.42 -2.56 2.11
CA TYR A 84 -1.56 -3.73 2.15
C TYR A 84 -2.28 -4.96 2.67
N VAL A 85 -1.79 -6.13 2.29
CA VAL A 85 -2.17 -7.44 2.83
C VAL A 85 -0.89 -8.25 3.04
N VAL A 86 -0.61 -8.70 4.26
CA VAL A 86 0.48 -9.63 4.61
C VAL A 86 -0.19 -10.94 5.03
N SER A 87 0.28 -12.09 4.54
CA SER A 87 -0.21 -13.42 4.97
C SER A 87 0.91 -14.38 5.32
#